data_AF-A0AAN9R0A0-F1
#
_entry.id   AF-A0AAN9R0A0-F1
#
_cell.length_a   1.000
_cell.length_b   1.000
_cell.length_c   1.000
_cell.angle_alpha   90.00
_cell.angle_beta   90.00
_cell.angle_gamma   90.00
#
_symmetry.space_group_name_H-M   'P 1'
#
loop_
_entity.id
_entity.type
_entity.pdbx_description
1 polymer ?
#
loop_
_entity_poly.entity_id
_entity_poly.type
_entity_poly.pdbx_seq_one_letter_code
_entity_poly.pdbx_strand_id
1 'polypeptide(L)'
;MADYETSHNHNHQQQQPVSKETAFQALNTIIQLHFEKTLEKKRAIDLQKKELHKLFQIFFIFLALLFLAQSQSSRLQCRHCWIPITLLSIAHLIFYVSVAQTLRCINGFKYQRRCHKLTLGLATEKLREIKIRLSAANGDYEGVADEEFEIHYQEPPESYFGKFKRNWALHFGFLILIYAFMISSSVVLLCF
;
A
#
# COMPACT_ATOMS: atom_id res chain seq x y z
N MET A 1 62.86 39.43 -13.08
CA MET A 1 62.48 38.36 -14.02
C MET A 1 61.96 37.24 -13.13
N ALA A 2 60.63 37.18 -12.95
CA ALA A 2 59.73 36.30 -13.71
C ALA A 2 59.74 34.90 -13.05
N ASP A 3 58.67 34.26 -12.58
CA ASP A 3 57.23 34.46 -12.66
C ASP A 3 56.56 33.83 -11.43
N TYR A 4 55.41 34.39 -11.03
CA TYR A 4 54.43 33.80 -10.12
C TYR A 4 53.56 32.83 -10.91
N GLU A 5 53.40 31.56 -10.52
CA GLU A 5 52.15 30.80 -10.76
C GLU A 5 51.92 29.75 -9.66
N THR A 6 51.01 30.09 -8.75
CA THR A 6 50.37 29.17 -7.81
C THR A 6 49.26 28.45 -8.56
N SER A 7 49.51 27.25 -9.07
CA SER A 7 48.46 26.42 -9.68
C SER A 7 47.54 25.83 -8.62
N HIS A 8 46.49 26.58 -8.27
CA HIS A 8 45.28 26.02 -7.69
C HIS A 8 44.62 25.10 -8.73
N ASN A 9 44.85 23.80 -8.60
CA ASN A 9 44.18 22.78 -9.39
C ASN A 9 42.73 22.66 -8.87
N HIS A 10 41.85 23.53 -9.35
CA HIS A 10 40.41 23.35 -9.22
C HIS A 10 40.03 22.08 -9.98
N ASN A 11 39.74 21.05 -9.20
CA ASN A 11 39.14 19.80 -9.64
C ASN A 11 37.71 20.07 -10.12
N HIS A 12 37.55 20.71 -11.29
CA HIS A 12 36.29 20.71 -12.02
C HIS A 12 36.16 19.33 -12.65
N GLN A 13 35.52 18.46 -11.87
CA GLN A 13 35.00 17.19 -12.30
C GLN A 13 34.10 17.42 -13.51
N GLN A 14 34.64 17.12 -14.67
CA GLN A 14 34.03 17.20 -15.97
C GLN A 14 32.89 16.17 -16.02
N GLN A 15 31.70 16.55 -15.55
CA GLN A 15 30.46 15.83 -15.84
C GLN A 15 30.27 15.89 -17.36
N GLN A 16 30.51 14.75 -18.01
CA GLN A 16 30.28 14.58 -19.43
C GLN A 16 28.81 14.93 -19.74
N PRO A 17 28.52 15.75 -20.76
CA PRO A 17 27.16 16.01 -21.18
C PRO A 17 26.57 14.71 -21.73
N VAL A 18 25.71 14.06 -20.94
CA VAL A 18 24.83 13.01 -21.45
C VAL A 18 24.07 13.61 -22.64
N SER A 19 24.15 12.96 -23.81
CA SER A 19 23.38 13.37 -24.99
C SER A 19 21.91 13.57 -24.58
N LYS A 20 21.34 14.76 -24.87
CA LYS A 20 19.97 15.10 -24.43
C LYS A 20 18.94 14.11 -24.97
N GLU A 21 19.19 13.50 -26.13
CA GLU A 21 18.38 12.40 -26.68
C GLU A 21 18.40 11.18 -25.74
N THR A 22 19.58 10.85 -25.21
CA THR A 22 19.75 9.80 -24.18
C THR A 22 19.05 10.17 -22.87
N ALA A 23 19.09 11.43 -22.45
CA ALA A 23 18.38 11.90 -21.24
C ALA A 23 16.85 11.88 -21.42
N PHE A 24 16.33 12.29 -22.57
CA PHE A 24 14.90 12.19 -22.91
C PHE A 24 14.43 10.74 -23.02
N GLN A 25 15.24 9.88 -23.63
CA GLN A 25 14.96 8.46 -23.73
C GLN A 25 14.95 7.82 -22.34
N ALA A 26 15.94 8.13 -21.49
CA ALA A 26 16.01 7.66 -20.11
C ALA A 26 14.79 8.12 -19.29
N LEU A 27 14.36 9.38 -19.43
CA LEU A 27 13.20 9.91 -18.71
C LEU A 27 11.89 9.23 -19.14
N ASN A 28 11.69 8.99 -20.43
CA ASN A 28 10.53 8.21 -20.92
C ASN A 28 10.55 6.76 -20.41
N THR A 29 11.73 6.12 -20.37
CA THR A 29 11.89 4.78 -19.79
C THR A 29 11.55 4.77 -18.29
N ILE A 30 11.99 5.77 -17.53
CA ILE A 30 11.67 5.91 -16.09
C ILE A 30 10.17 6.08 -15.87
N ILE A 31 9.50 6.92 -16.69
CA ILE A 31 8.04 7.10 -16.66
C ILE A 31 7.33 5.77 -16.94
N GLN A 32 7.73 5.05 -17.98
CA GLN A 32 7.16 3.75 -18.32
C GLN A 32 7.32 2.73 -17.19
N LEU A 33 8.51 2.67 -16.58
CA LEU A 33 8.81 1.78 -15.46
C LEU A 33 7.92 2.08 -14.23
N HIS A 34 7.76 3.36 -13.86
CA HIS A 34 6.92 3.74 -12.71
C HIS A 34 5.43 3.53 -12.97
N PHE A 35 4.98 3.69 -14.22
CA PHE A 35 3.63 3.35 -14.63
C PHE A 35 3.36 1.84 -14.51
N GLU A 36 4.27 1.01 -15.02
CA GLU A 36 4.19 -0.45 -14.91
C GLU A 36 4.16 -0.90 -13.45
N LYS A 37 5.10 -0.43 -12.62
CA LYS A 37 5.09 -0.71 -11.16
C LYS A 37 3.80 -0.25 -10.48
N THR A 38 3.21 0.86 -10.92
CA THR A 38 1.92 1.33 -10.39
C THR A 38 0.78 0.35 -10.72
N LEU A 39 0.77 -0.21 -11.93
CA LEU A 39 -0.22 -1.21 -12.35
C LEU A 39 -0.02 -2.54 -11.63
N GLU A 40 1.22 -3.01 -11.49
CA GLU A 40 1.55 -4.22 -10.73
C GLU A 40 1.08 -4.12 -9.28
N LYS A 41 1.40 -3.00 -8.60
CA LYS A 41 0.98 -2.79 -7.22
C LYS A 41 -0.54 -2.67 -7.11
N LYS A 42 -1.23 -2.10 -8.10
CA LYS A 42 -2.70 -2.12 -8.14
C LYS A 42 -3.23 -3.55 -8.23
N ARG A 43 -2.68 -4.38 -9.12
CA ARG A 43 -3.06 -5.79 -9.27
C ARG A 43 -2.82 -6.56 -7.96
N ALA A 44 -1.68 -6.36 -7.30
CA ALA A 44 -1.39 -6.97 -6.01
C ALA A 44 -2.38 -6.56 -4.91
N ILE A 45 -2.75 -5.27 -4.84
CA ILE A 45 -3.79 -4.78 -3.92
C ILE A 45 -5.13 -5.46 -4.18
N ASP A 46 -5.53 -5.56 -5.45
CA ASP A 46 -6.84 -6.12 -5.79
C ASP A 46 -6.88 -7.64 -5.54
N LEU A 47 -5.76 -8.36 -5.73
CA LEU A 47 -5.62 -9.75 -5.30
C LEU A 47 -5.79 -9.89 -3.78
N GLN A 48 -5.07 -9.08 -2.98
CA GLN A 48 -5.17 -9.14 -1.52
C GLN A 48 -6.58 -8.80 -1.00
N LYS A 49 -7.30 -7.89 -1.66
CA LYS A 49 -8.71 -7.61 -1.34
C LYS A 49 -9.62 -8.80 -1.63
N LYS A 50 -9.38 -9.54 -2.71
CA LYS A 50 -10.14 -10.77 -3.02
C LYS A 50 -9.89 -11.84 -1.97
N GLU A 51 -8.63 -12.05 -1.58
CA GLU A 51 -8.29 -12.96 -0.49
C GLU A 51 -8.96 -12.56 0.82
N LEU A 52 -8.94 -11.25 1.15
CA LEU A 52 -9.64 -10.74 2.31
C LEU A 52 -11.15 -11.04 2.26
N HIS A 53 -11.79 -10.80 1.12
CA HIS A 53 -13.22 -11.10 0.95
C HIS A 53 -13.53 -12.59 1.10
N LYS A 54 -12.68 -13.45 0.53
CA LYS A 54 -12.78 -14.91 0.67
C LYS A 54 -12.63 -15.36 2.12
N LEU A 55 -11.69 -14.76 2.88
CA LEU A 55 -11.54 -15.01 4.31
C LEU A 55 -12.80 -14.64 5.08
N PHE A 56 -13.39 -13.47 4.82
CA PHE A 56 -14.65 -13.06 5.45
C PHE A 56 -15.78 -14.04 5.11
N GLN A 57 -15.90 -14.46 3.85
CA GLN A 57 -16.93 -15.40 3.41
C GLN A 57 -16.81 -16.75 4.14
N ILE A 58 -15.61 -17.33 4.16
CA ILE A 58 -15.35 -18.61 4.86
C ILE A 58 -15.66 -18.48 6.35
N PHE A 59 -15.23 -17.36 6.97
CA PHE A 59 -15.48 -17.10 8.38
C PHE A 59 -16.97 -16.99 8.71
N PHE A 60 -17.76 -16.24 7.92
CA PHE A 60 -19.20 -16.14 8.16
C PHE A 60 -19.93 -17.45 7.91
N ILE A 61 -19.52 -18.24 6.90
CA ILE A 61 -20.05 -19.59 6.70
C ILE A 61 -19.76 -20.46 7.94
N PHE A 62 -18.54 -20.42 8.46
CA PHE A 62 -18.18 -21.14 9.68
C PHE A 62 -19.03 -20.71 10.88
N LEU A 63 -19.24 -19.41 11.10
CA LEU A 63 -20.11 -18.91 12.16
C LEU A 63 -21.56 -19.39 12.00
N ALA A 64 -22.10 -19.36 10.78
CA ALA A 64 -23.45 -19.83 10.50
C ALA A 64 -23.59 -21.33 10.77
N LEU A 65 -22.61 -22.14 10.37
CA LEU A 65 -22.58 -23.58 10.64
C LEU A 65 -22.47 -23.88 12.14
N LEU A 66 -21.63 -23.14 12.87
CA LEU A 66 -21.55 -23.27 14.33
C LEU A 66 -22.87 -22.92 15.01
N PHE A 67 -23.52 -21.83 14.59
CA PHE A 67 -24.80 -21.43 15.13
C PHE A 67 -25.89 -22.47 14.84
N LEU A 68 -25.96 -22.97 13.61
CA LEU A 68 -26.91 -24.01 13.19
C LEU A 68 -26.70 -25.32 13.96
N ALA A 69 -25.44 -25.73 14.13
CA ALA A 69 -25.10 -26.94 14.88
C ALA A 69 -25.51 -26.82 16.36
N GLN A 70 -25.40 -25.63 16.95
CA GLN A 70 -25.84 -25.39 18.32
C GLN A 70 -27.37 -25.38 18.43
N SER A 71 -28.07 -24.72 17.51
CA SER A 71 -29.53 -24.59 17.58
C SER A 71 -30.28 -25.90 17.31
N GLN A 72 -29.69 -26.83 16.56
CA GLN A 72 -30.31 -28.13 16.27
C GLN A 72 -29.90 -29.26 17.24
N SER A 73 -28.91 -29.03 18.10
CA SER A 73 -28.40 -30.10 18.95
C SER A 73 -29.27 -30.32 20.18
N SER A 74 -29.87 -31.51 20.28
CA SER A 74 -30.55 -31.97 21.49
C SER A 74 -29.61 -32.57 22.55
N ARG A 75 -28.33 -32.76 22.22
CA ARG A 75 -27.33 -33.39 23.09
C ARG A 75 -26.44 -32.40 23.82
N LEU A 76 -26.24 -31.22 23.23
CA LEU A 76 -25.45 -30.18 23.87
C LEU A 76 -26.29 -29.57 25.00
N GLN A 77 -25.63 -29.30 26.13
CA GLN A 77 -26.24 -28.77 27.36
C GLN A 77 -25.31 -27.68 27.91
N CYS A 78 -25.75 -26.94 28.92
CA CYS A 78 -25.00 -25.84 29.52
C CYS A 78 -23.58 -26.24 29.96
N ARG A 79 -23.38 -27.45 30.48
CA ARG A 79 -22.05 -27.98 30.85
C ARG A 79 -21.08 -28.02 29.67
N HIS A 80 -21.58 -28.13 28.45
CA HIS A 80 -20.79 -28.18 27.22
C HIS A 80 -20.55 -26.80 26.60
N CYS A 81 -21.04 -25.69 27.19
CA CYS A 81 -20.94 -24.35 26.58
C CYS A 81 -19.49 -23.88 26.35
N TRP A 82 -18.54 -24.39 27.13
CA TRP A 82 -17.13 -24.06 26.96
C TRP A 82 -16.57 -24.50 25.61
N ILE A 83 -17.09 -25.59 25.01
CA ILE A 83 -16.64 -26.11 23.71
C ILE A 83 -16.92 -25.11 22.59
N PRO A 84 -18.19 -24.71 22.31
CA PRO A 84 -18.47 -23.72 21.27
C PRO A 84 -17.84 -22.37 21.59
N ILE A 85 -17.78 -21.95 22.86
CA ILE A 85 -17.12 -20.69 23.25
C ILE A 85 -15.63 -20.71 22.91
N THR A 86 -14.91 -21.78 23.27
CA THR A 86 -13.47 -21.91 23.01
C THR A 86 -13.21 -21.97 21.50
N LEU A 87 -13.98 -22.77 20.77
CA LEU A 87 -13.87 -22.90 19.33
C LEU A 87 -14.14 -21.56 18.62
N LEU A 88 -15.19 -20.84 19.04
CA LEU A 88 -15.53 -19.52 18.55
C LEU A 88 -14.42 -18.51 18.83
N SER A 89 -13.84 -18.53 20.04
CA SER A 89 -12.76 -17.63 20.46
C SER A 89 -11.51 -17.84 19.62
N ILE A 90 -11.09 -19.11 19.43
CA ILE A 90 -9.93 -19.46 18.61
C ILE A 90 -10.17 -19.05 17.14
N ALA A 91 -11.35 -19.31 16.60
CA ALA A 91 -11.68 -18.92 15.24
C ALA A 91 -11.63 -17.39 15.03
N HIS A 92 -12.17 -16.61 15.97
CA HIS A 92 -12.09 -15.15 15.94
C HIS A 92 -10.65 -14.65 16.05
N LEU A 93 -9.82 -15.27 16.90
CA LEU A 93 -8.41 -14.91 17.04
C LEU A 93 -7.63 -15.16 15.74
N ILE A 94 -7.77 -16.35 15.15
CA ILE A 94 -7.11 -16.70 13.87
C ILE A 94 -7.57 -15.76 12.77
N PHE A 95 -8.88 -15.52 12.68
CA PHE A 95 -9.45 -14.59 11.71
C PHE A 95 -8.90 -13.16 11.89
N TYR A 96 -8.87 -12.67 13.13
CA TYR A 96 -8.35 -11.34 13.46
C TYR A 96 -6.89 -11.17 13.03
N VAL A 97 -6.02 -12.14 13.36
CA VAL A 97 -4.60 -12.10 12.98
C VAL A 97 -4.44 -12.12 11.46
N SER A 98 -5.20 -13.00 10.78
CA SER A 98 -5.16 -13.14 9.32
C SER A 98 -5.60 -11.86 8.60
N VAL A 99 -6.69 -11.24 9.06
CA VAL A 99 -7.14 -9.94 8.56
C VAL A 99 -6.09 -8.87 8.83
N ALA A 100 -5.60 -8.73 10.06
CA ALA A 100 -4.60 -7.72 10.41
C ALA A 100 -3.34 -7.82 9.54
N GLN A 101 -2.85 -9.03 9.27
CA GLN A 101 -1.72 -9.25 8.36
C GLN A 101 -2.04 -8.82 6.92
N THR A 102 -3.19 -9.26 6.38
CA THR A 102 -3.63 -8.90 5.02
C THR A 102 -3.78 -7.38 4.87
N LEU A 103 -4.27 -6.71 5.90
CA LEU A 103 -4.41 -5.24 5.92
C LEU A 103 -3.08 -4.51 5.95
N ARG A 104 -2.10 -5.01 6.71
CA ARG A 104 -0.73 -4.46 6.68
C ARG A 104 -0.15 -4.57 5.27
N CYS A 105 -0.32 -5.71 4.60
CA CYS A 105 0.11 -5.91 3.21
C CYS A 105 -0.58 -4.93 2.25
N ILE A 106 -1.92 -4.82 2.32
CA ILE A 106 -2.69 -3.89 1.47
C ILE A 106 -2.24 -2.44 1.69
N ASN A 107 -2.03 -2.03 2.95
CA ASN A 107 -1.59 -0.68 3.28
C ASN A 107 -0.17 -0.40 2.78
N GLY A 108 0.74 -1.37 2.92
CA GLY A 108 2.10 -1.29 2.35
C GLY A 108 2.08 -1.13 0.83
N PHE A 109 1.28 -1.93 0.12
CA PHE A 109 1.16 -1.79 -1.34
C PHE A 109 0.47 -0.50 -1.77
N LYS A 110 -0.53 -0.01 -1.02
CA LYS A 110 -1.17 1.28 -1.27
C LYS A 110 -0.19 2.44 -1.10
N TYR A 111 0.64 2.39 -0.06
CA TYR A 111 1.71 3.35 0.16
C TYR A 111 2.70 3.35 -1.00
N GLN A 112 3.29 2.18 -1.32
CA GLN A 112 4.22 2.03 -2.45
C GLN A 112 3.64 2.52 -3.78
N ARG A 113 2.37 2.17 -4.07
CA ARG A 113 1.66 2.63 -5.26
C ARG A 113 1.50 4.15 -5.28
N ARG A 114 1.23 4.77 -4.13
CA ARG A 114 1.10 6.22 -4.04
C ARG A 114 2.44 6.91 -4.27
N CYS A 115 3.54 6.39 -3.73
CA CYS A 115 4.88 6.91 -4.00
C CYS A 115 5.19 6.85 -5.50
N HIS A 116 5.00 5.68 -6.15
CA HIS A 116 5.19 5.56 -7.60
C HIS A 116 4.31 6.51 -8.41
N LYS A 117 3.06 6.76 -7.98
CA LYS A 117 2.18 7.73 -8.64
C LYS A 117 2.69 9.17 -8.51
N LEU A 118 3.24 9.54 -7.34
CA LEU A 118 3.80 10.88 -7.12
C LEU A 118 5.08 11.07 -7.93
N THR A 119 6.01 10.11 -7.87
CA THR A 119 7.24 10.09 -8.68
C THR A 119 6.94 10.17 -10.18
N LEU A 120 5.95 9.40 -10.66
CA LEU A 120 5.50 9.46 -12.05
C LEU A 120 4.95 10.84 -12.43
N GLY A 121 4.18 11.47 -11.54
CA GLY A 121 3.65 12.81 -11.76
C GLY A 121 4.77 13.86 -11.86
N LEU A 122 5.74 13.81 -10.95
CA LEU A 122 6.90 14.70 -10.96
C LEU A 122 7.75 14.50 -12.23
N ALA A 123 8.05 13.26 -12.60
CA ALA A 123 8.80 12.94 -13.82
C ALA A 123 8.08 13.44 -15.10
N THR A 124 6.75 13.31 -15.13
CA THR A 124 5.93 13.79 -16.26
C THR A 124 5.91 15.32 -16.33
N GLU A 125 5.83 16.00 -15.19
CA GLU A 125 5.86 17.47 -15.13
C GLU A 125 7.22 18.00 -15.58
N LYS A 126 8.32 17.39 -15.10
CA LYS A 126 9.69 17.72 -15.55
C LYS A 126 9.88 17.52 -17.05
N LEU A 127 9.39 16.40 -17.59
CA LEU A 127 9.42 16.17 -19.05
C LEU A 127 8.65 17.26 -19.81
N ARG A 128 7.49 17.68 -19.30
CA ARG A 128 6.66 18.75 -19.91
C ARG A 128 7.38 20.09 -19.87
N GLU A 129 7.98 20.45 -18.74
CA GLU A 129 8.70 21.69 -18.53
C GLU A 129 9.90 21.81 -19.49
N ILE A 130 10.73 20.76 -19.58
CA ILE A 130 11.87 20.72 -20.49
C ILE A 130 11.41 20.86 -21.95
N LYS A 131 10.33 20.17 -22.33
CA LYS A 131 9.77 20.27 -23.70
C LYS A 131 9.30 21.68 -24.05
N ILE A 132 8.66 22.38 -23.11
CA ILE A 132 8.19 23.76 -23.29
C ILE A 132 9.38 24.72 -23.40
N ARG A 133 10.37 24.62 -22.49
CA ARG A 133 11.59 25.45 -22.55
C ARG A 133 12.34 25.27 -23.87
N LEU A 134 12.46 24.03 -24.36
CA LEU A 134 13.11 23.72 -25.63
C LEU A 134 12.40 24.37 -26.83
N SER A 135 11.06 24.38 -26.78
CA SER A 135 10.22 24.95 -27.83
C SER A 135 10.23 26.48 -27.81
N ALA A 136 10.42 27.08 -26.64
CA ALA A 136 10.49 28.54 -26.45
C ALA A 136 11.87 29.14 -26.74
N ALA A 137 12.95 28.38 -26.49
CA ALA A 137 14.33 28.85 -26.64
C ALA A 137 14.88 28.76 -28.07
N ASN A 138 14.08 28.37 -29.08
CA ASN A 138 14.54 28.21 -30.47
C ASN A 138 15.84 27.38 -30.61
N GLY A 139 16.06 26.42 -29.69
CA GLY A 139 17.29 25.63 -29.65
C GLY A 139 18.50 26.34 -29.07
N ASP A 140 18.36 27.27 -28.12
CA ASP A 140 19.47 27.64 -27.25
C ASP A 140 19.48 26.73 -26.00
N TYR A 141 20.53 25.91 -25.92
CA TYR A 141 20.56 24.63 -25.21
C TYR A 141 21.40 24.67 -23.92
N GLU A 142 21.85 25.84 -23.45
CA GLU A 142 22.92 25.93 -22.45
C GLU A 142 22.49 25.88 -20.97
N GLY A 143 21.20 25.85 -20.65
CA GLY A 143 20.71 26.09 -19.28
C GLY A 143 20.11 24.91 -18.48
N VAL A 144 20.03 23.69 -19.03
CA VAL A 144 19.34 22.57 -18.35
C VAL A 144 20.37 21.75 -17.55
N ALA A 145 20.52 22.07 -16.27
CA ALA A 145 21.45 21.43 -15.35
C ALA A 145 21.05 19.98 -15.00
N ASP A 146 22.05 19.13 -14.77
CA ASP A 146 21.96 17.70 -14.46
C ASP A 146 21.14 17.42 -13.17
N GLU A 147 21.10 18.37 -12.22
CA GLU A 147 20.26 18.31 -11.02
C GLU A 147 18.75 18.34 -11.32
N GLU A 148 18.32 18.80 -12.50
CA GLU A 148 16.91 18.84 -12.90
C GLU A 148 16.34 17.45 -13.29
N PHE A 149 17.23 16.47 -13.49
CA PHE A 149 16.90 15.09 -13.82
C PHE A 149 16.80 14.16 -12.59
N GLU A 150 17.19 14.63 -11.39
CA GLU A 150 17.14 13.81 -10.18
C GLU A 150 15.71 13.80 -9.60
N ILE A 151 14.97 12.71 -9.86
CA ILE A 151 13.61 12.55 -9.34
C ILE A 151 13.68 12.11 -7.87
N HIS A 152 13.55 13.07 -6.96
CA HIS A 152 13.51 12.79 -5.53
C HIS A 152 12.29 11.91 -5.17
N TYR A 153 12.49 10.93 -4.28
CA TYR A 153 11.42 10.05 -3.83
C TYR A 153 10.39 10.85 -3.02
N GLN A 154 9.12 10.82 -3.43
CA GLN A 154 8.05 11.57 -2.76
C GLN A 154 7.20 10.65 -1.88
N GLU A 155 7.19 10.94 -0.58
CA GLU A 155 6.37 10.23 0.38
C GLU A 155 4.98 10.86 0.56
N PRO A 156 3.90 10.04 0.69
CA PRO A 156 2.58 10.53 1.06
C PRO A 156 2.60 11.16 2.46
N PRO A 157 1.82 12.23 2.70
CA PRO A 157 1.69 12.82 4.03
C PRO A 157 1.06 11.81 5.01
N GLU A 158 1.47 11.86 6.29
CA GLU A 158 1.04 10.91 7.34
C GLU A 158 -0.49 10.83 7.51
N SER A 159 -1.20 11.93 7.26
CA SER A 159 -2.67 12.01 7.30
C SER A 159 -3.38 11.03 6.33
N TYR A 160 -2.67 10.52 5.32
CA TYR A 160 -3.18 9.52 4.38
C TYR A 160 -3.50 8.19 5.07
N PHE A 161 -2.70 7.78 6.05
CA PHE A 161 -2.92 6.53 6.80
C PHE A 161 -4.08 6.62 7.79
N GLY A 162 -4.35 7.82 8.33
CA GLY A 162 -5.42 8.04 9.30
C GLY A 162 -6.82 7.69 8.77
N LYS A 163 -7.08 7.98 7.47
CA LYS A 163 -8.35 7.62 6.82
C LYS A 163 -8.57 6.10 6.74
N PHE A 164 -7.51 5.34 6.48
CA PHE A 164 -7.59 3.88 6.47
C PHE A 164 -7.84 3.33 7.88
N LYS A 165 -7.10 3.83 8.88
CA LYS A 165 -7.26 3.40 10.28
C LYS A 165 -8.69 3.58 10.77
N ARG A 166 -9.32 4.73 10.48
CA ARG A 166 -10.72 5.01 10.87
C ARG A 166 -11.72 4.08 10.19
N ASN A 167 -11.58 3.85 8.88
CA ASN A 167 -12.50 2.95 8.16
C ASN A 167 -12.39 1.50 8.69
N TRP A 168 -11.17 1.06 9.02
CA TRP A 168 -10.95 -0.27 9.59
C TRP A 168 -11.47 -0.40 11.02
N ALA A 169 -11.37 0.65 11.84
CA ALA A 169 -11.88 0.63 13.21
C ALA A 169 -13.38 0.27 13.28
N LEU A 170 -14.19 0.75 12.31
CA LEU A 170 -15.61 0.39 12.22
C LEU A 170 -15.80 -1.11 11.98
N HIS A 171 -15.07 -1.69 11.01
CA HIS A 171 -15.11 -3.12 10.73
C HIS A 171 -14.66 -3.97 11.93
N PHE A 172 -13.65 -3.52 12.68
CA PHE A 172 -13.23 -4.18 13.92
C PHE A 172 -14.32 -4.12 15.00
N GLY A 173 -14.98 -2.97 15.18
CA GLY A 173 -16.11 -2.84 16.09
C GLY A 173 -17.24 -3.80 15.74
N PHE A 174 -17.57 -3.93 14.46
CA PHE A 174 -18.57 -4.89 13.97
C PHE A 174 -18.20 -6.34 14.30
N LEU A 175 -16.93 -6.74 14.14
CA LEU A 175 -16.47 -8.09 14.49
C LEU A 175 -16.57 -8.38 15.99
N ILE A 176 -16.27 -7.40 16.84
CA ILE A 176 -16.42 -7.54 18.29
C ILE A 176 -17.89 -7.72 18.68
N LEU A 177 -18.79 -6.97 18.06
CA LEU A 177 -20.23 -7.10 18.29
C LEU A 177 -20.74 -8.49 17.88
N ILE A 178 -20.31 -9.00 16.73
CA ILE A 178 -20.65 -10.36 16.29
C ILE A 178 -20.13 -11.40 17.28
N TYR A 179 -18.89 -11.26 17.73
CA TYR A 179 -18.31 -12.17 18.71
C TYR A 179 -19.14 -12.21 20.01
N ALA A 180 -19.47 -11.04 20.57
CA ALA A 180 -20.29 -10.94 21.76
C ALA A 180 -21.70 -11.53 21.56
N PHE A 181 -22.31 -11.27 20.40
CA PHE A 181 -23.61 -11.85 20.03
C PHE A 181 -23.55 -13.38 19.96
N MET A 182 -22.52 -13.94 19.33
CA MET A 182 -22.34 -15.38 19.20
C MET A 182 -22.08 -16.05 20.54
N ILE A 183 -21.29 -15.44 21.43
CA ILE A 183 -21.10 -15.93 22.80
C ILE A 183 -22.43 -15.92 23.57
N SER A 184 -23.15 -14.79 23.51
CA SER A 184 -24.44 -14.66 24.20
C SER A 184 -25.46 -15.69 23.71
N SER A 185 -25.54 -15.91 22.39
CA SER A 185 -26.47 -16.89 21.82
C SER A 185 -26.08 -18.32 22.16
N SER A 186 -24.78 -18.65 22.19
CA SER A 186 -24.30 -19.95 22.68
C SER A 186 -24.73 -20.21 24.13
N VAL A 187 -24.66 -19.21 25.01
CA VAL A 187 -25.11 -19.36 26.39
C VAL A 187 -26.62 -19.55 26.46
N VAL A 188 -27.39 -18.73 25.73
CA VAL A 188 -28.85 -18.82 25.72
C VAL A 188 -29.32 -20.17 25.21
N LEU A 189 -28.84 -20.63 24.06
CA LEU A 189 -29.29 -21.88 23.44
C LEU A 189 -28.92 -23.14 24.24
N LEU A 190 -27.87 -23.08 25.06
CA LEU A 190 -27.35 -24.26 25.78
C LEU A 190 -27.78 -24.29 27.25
N CYS A 191 -28.07 -23.12 27.85
CA CYS A 191 -28.35 -22.99 29.27
C CYS A 191 -29.80 -22.64 29.62
N PHE A 192 -30.61 -22.24 28.62
CA PHE A 192 -32.04 -21.92 28.79
C PHE A 192 -32.87 -22.62 27.73
#